data_AF-A0A6A5QV80-F1
#
_entry.id   AF-A0A6A5QV80-F1
#
_cell.length_a   1.000
_cell.length_b   1.000
_cell.length_c   1.000
_cell.angle_alpha   90.00
_cell.angle_beta   90.00
_cell.angle_gamma   90.00
#
_symmetry.space_group_name_H-M   'P 1'
#
loop_
_entity.id
_entity.type
_entity.pdbx_description
1 polymer ?
#
loop_
_entity_poly.entity_id
_entity_poly.type
_entity_poly.pdbx_seq_one_letter_code
_entity_poly.pdbx_strand_id
1 'polypeptide(L)'
;MSHYTLSIGVYGDGEDPSHRSHWGFLMSKPGQAVGNLLHVQLISLQGLVYQFETRSGHPLQSQTCKGMVLLDYIQPANYNQVVKIISEEPAPRNGKVRIPLL
;
A
#
# COMPACT_ATOMS: atom_id res chain seq x y z
N MET A 1 15.32 20.24 -2.91
CA MET A 1 15.31 19.21 -3.98
C MET A 1 13.95 18.55 -4.01
N SER A 2 13.32 18.43 -5.18
CA SER A 2 12.04 17.71 -5.31
C SER A 2 12.30 16.22 -5.12
N HIS A 3 11.56 15.59 -4.22
CA HIS A 3 11.57 14.15 -3.99
C HIS A 3 10.15 13.68 -3.71
N TYR A 4 9.94 12.38 -3.83
CA TYR A 4 8.75 11.69 -3.36
C TYR A 4 9.08 10.97 -2.05
N THR A 5 8.13 10.84 -1.15
CA THR A 5 8.21 9.93 -0.01
C THR A 5 7.60 8.60 -0.42
N LEU A 6 8.28 7.49 -0.11
CA LEU A 6 7.72 6.16 -0.12
C LEU A 6 7.39 5.75 1.32
N SER A 7 6.14 5.44 1.58
CA SER A 7 5.70 4.98 2.89
C SER A 7 4.94 3.66 2.76
N ILE A 8 4.98 2.85 3.81
CA ILE A 8 4.06 1.72 3.98
C ILE A 8 2.92 2.13 4.91
N GLY A 9 1.68 1.97 4.45
CA GLY A 9 0.48 2.19 5.23
C GLY A 9 -0.16 0.85 5.61
N VAL A 10 -0.63 0.74 6.85
CA VAL A 10 -1.45 -0.39 7.32
C VAL A 10 -2.90 0.06 7.35
N TYR A 11 -3.77 -0.75 6.77
CA TYR A 11 -5.18 -0.47 6.55
C TYR A 11 -6.06 -1.54 7.16
N GLY A 12 -7.17 -1.13 7.75
CA GLY A 12 -8.11 -2.03 8.43
C GLY A 12 -7.64 -2.43 9.84
N ASP A 13 -8.59 -2.51 10.78
CA ASP A 13 -8.32 -2.78 12.20
C ASP A 13 -7.82 -4.20 12.49
N GLY A 14 -8.08 -5.16 11.59
CA GLY A 14 -7.69 -6.56 11.81
C GLY A 14 -8.48 -7.28 12.90
N GLU A 15 -9.38 -6.58 13.56
CA GLU A 15 -10.27 -7.10 14.60
C GLU A 15 -11.41 -7.95 14.02
N ASP A 16 -11.80 -7.70 12.77
CA ASP A 16 -12.79 -8.49 12.04
C ASP A 16 -12.08 -9.50 11.10
N PRO A 17 -12.31 -10.81 11.26
CA PRO A 17 -11.83 -11.83 10.33
C PRO A 17 -12.26 -11.59 8.87
N SER A 18 -13.33 -10.81 8.69
CA SER A 18 -13.94 -10.34 7.44
C SER A 18 -13.31 -9.04 6.91
N HIS A 19 -12.56 -8.31 7.73
CA HIS A 19 -11.88 -7.07 7.34
C HIS A 19 -10.46 -7.06 7.90
N ARG A 20 -9.68 -8.06 7.50
CA ARG A 20 -8.29 -8.23 7.95
C ARG A 20 -7.45 -7.01 7.60
N SER A 21 -6.49 -6.72 8.47
CA SER A 21 -5.47 -5.74 8.18
C SER A 21 -4.70 -6.13 6.92
N HIS A 22 -4.39 -5.13 6.13
CA HIS A 22 -3.64 -5.25 4.89
C HIS A 22 -2.76 -4.02 4.73
N TRP A 23 -1.79 -4.09 3.83
CA TRP A 23 -0.82 -3.01 3.66
C TRP A 23 -0.78 -2.53 2.21
N GLY A 24 -0.34 -1.29 2.04
CA GLY A 24 -0.13 -0.67 0.73
C GLY A 24 1.04 0.30 0.80
N PHE A 25 1.69 0.51 -0.34
CA PHE A 25 2.69 1.55 -0.47
C PHE A 25 2.05 2.86 -0.92
N LEU A 26 2.45 3.95 -0.30
CA LEU A 26 1.98 5.28 -0.63
C LEU A 26 3.16 6.14 -1.09
N MET A 27 3.05 6.66 -2.30
CA MET A 27 4.02 7.57 -2.89
C MET A 27 3.42 8.98 -2.96
N SER A 28 4.03 9.95 -2.27
CA SER A 28 3.53 11.33 -2.26
C SER A 28 4.67 12.34 -2.32
N LYS A 29 4.35 13.59 -2.62
CA LYS A 29 5.32 14.69 -2.49
C LYS A 29 5.17 15.31 -1.09
N PRO A 30 6.27 15.78 -0.48
CA PRO A 30 6.18 16.55 0.75
C PRO A 30 5.19 17.72 0.63
N GLY A 31 4.35 17.89 1.65
CA GLY A 31 3.35 18.95 1.73
C GLY A 31 2.09 18.73 0.87
N GLN A 32 1.97 17.63 0.13
CA GLN A 32 0.70 17.25 -0.51
C GLN A 32 -0.23 16.55 0.48
N ALA A 33 -1.54 16.72 0.28
CA ALA A 33 -2.56 15.98 1.03
C ALA A 33 -2.93 14.63 0.38
N VAL A 34 -2.49 14.42 -0.86
CA VAL A 34 -2.77 13.22 -1.66
C VAL A 34 -1.49 12.60 -2.23
N GLY A 35 -1.57 11.32 -2.58
CA GLY A 35 -0.49 10.56 -3.22
C GLY A 35 -1.02 9.46 -4.14
N ASN A 36 -0.11 8.64 -4.64
CA ASN A 36 -0.43 7.44 -5.40
C ASN A 36 -0.30 6.23 -4.48
N LEU A 37 -1.41 5.54 -4.29
CA LEU A 37 -1.48 4.32 -3.49
C LEU A 37 -1.29 3.11 -4.40
N LEU A 38 -0.32 2.26 -4.04
CA LEU A 38 -0.03 0.97 -4.65
C LEU A 38 -0.45 -0.09 -3.62
N HIS A 39 -1.62 -0.69 -3.84
CA HIS A 39 -2.38 -1.36 -2.81
C HIS A 39 -2.55 -2.85 -3.09
N VAL A 40 -2.49 -3.67 -2.04
CA VAL A 40 -2.91 -5.08 -2.10
C VAL A 40 -4.27 -5.19 -1.43
N GLN A 41 -5.34 -5.09 -2.22
CA GLN A 41 -6.71 -5.14 -1.72
C GLN A 41 -7.20 -6.59 -1.58
N LEU A 42 -7.85 -6.90 -0.46
CA LEU A 42 -8.60 -8.13 -0.28
C LEU A 42 -9.91 -8.06 -1.08
N ILE A 43 -10.05 -8.88 -2.12
CA ILE A 43 -11.23 -8.92 -2.99
C ILE A 43 -12.19 -10.07 -2.65
N SER A 44 -11.73 -11.09 -1.92
CA SER A 44 -12.59 -12.16 -1.42
C SER A 44 -12.07 -12.74 -0.11
N LEU A 45 -12.95 -12.79 0.89
CA LEU A 45 -12.65 -13.35 2.20
C LEU A 45 -12.65 -14.85 2.23
N GLN A 46 -13.64 -15.48 1.60
CA GLN A 46 -13.79 -16.94 1.57
C GLN A 46 -12.56 -17.61 0.93
N GLY A 47 -11.90 -16.95 -0.03
CA GLY A 47 -10.69 -17.45 -0.69
C GLY A 47 -9.39 -16.77 -0.28
N LEU A 48 -9.43 -15.75 0.61
CA LEU A 48 -8.31 -14.85 0.90
C LEU A 48 -7.62 -14.38 -0.39
N VAL A 49 -8.42 -13.93 -1.34
CA VAL A 49 -7.92 -13.50 -2.65
C VAL A 49 -7.56 -12.04 -2.57
N TYR A 50 -6.30 -11.74 -2.86
CA TYR A 50 -5.79 -10.38 -2.92
C TYR A 50 -5.53 -9.97 -4.36
N GLN A 51 -5.82 -8.72 -4.67
CA GLN A 51 -5.56 -8.11 -5.96
C GLN A 51 -4.74 -6.85 -5.77
N PHE A 52 -3.73 -6.69 -6.62
CA PHE A 52 -3.00 -5.44 -6.71
C PHE A 52 -3.86 -4.38 -7.40
N GLU A 53 -3.92 -3.20 -6.83
CA GLU A 53 -4.62 -2.04 -7.36
C GLU A 53 -3.75 -0.79 -7.23
N THR A 54 -3.83 0.12 -8.19
CA THR A 54 -3.22 1.45 -8.09
C THR A 54 -4.29 2.51 -8.07
N ARG A 55 -4.23 3.43 -7.10
CA ARG A 55 -5.15 4.58 -6.98
C ARG A 55 -4.37 5.88 -6.95
N SER A 56 -4.62 6.73 -7.94
CA SER A 56 -4.05 8.08 -7.99
C SER A 56 -4.91 9.06 -7.18
N GLY A 57 -4.27 10.02 -6.50
CA GLY A 57 -4.99 11.03 -5.71
C GLY A 57 -5.54 10.50 -4.38
N HIS A 58 -4.97 9.42 -3.85
CA HIS A 58 -5.37 8.85 -2.57
C HIS A 58 -5.02 9.79 -1.40
N PRO A 59 -5.95 10.08 -0.47
CA PRO A 59 -5.65 10.90 0.71
C PRO A 59 -4.57 10.27 1.60
N LEU A 60 -3.58 11.06 2.00
CA LEU A 60 -2.52 10.64 2.93
C LEU A 60 -3.05 10.38 4.35
N GLN A 61 -4.08 11.14 4.76
CA GLN A 61 -4.80 10.95 6.02
C GLN A 61 -6.13 10.24 5.75
N SER A 62 -6.08 9.04 5.18
CA SER A 62 -7.27 8.21 5.03
C SER A 62 -7.74 7.68 6.39
N GLN A 63 -9.04 7.74 6.68
CA GLN A 63 -9.63 7.14 7.90
C GLN A 63 -9.40 5.62 7.98
N THR A 64 -9.13 4.99 6.84
CA THR A 64 -8.85 3.55 6.76
C THR A 64 -7.39 3.20 7.08
N CYS A 65 -6.47 4.18 7.07
CA CYS A 65 -5.07 3.98 7.40
C CYS A 65 -4.88 4.08 8.91
N LYS A 66 -4.48 2.99 9.54
CA LYS A 66 -4.26 2.89 11.01
C LYS A 66 -2.88 3.37 11.42
N GLY A 67 -1.93 3.31 10.49
CA GLY A 67 -0.58 3.79 10.71
C GLY A 67 0.19 3.81 9.40
N MET A 68 1.18 4.71 9.32
CA MET A 68 2.04 4.83 8.16
C MET A 68 3.48 5.04 8.62
N VAL A 69 4.40 4.32 8.00
CA VAL A 69 5.83 4.43 8.25
C VAL A 69 6.53 4.86 6.97
N LEU A 70 7.33 5.92 7.05
CA LEU A 70 8.20 6.34 5.97
C LEU A 70 9.30 5.28 5.76
N LEU A 71 9.43 4.80 4.52
CA LEU A 71 10.48 3.86 4.14
C LEU A 71 11.68 4.57 3.53
N ASP A 72 11.43 5.48 2.58
CA ASP A 72 12.51 6.15 1.85
C ASP A 72 12.07 7.45 1.14
N TYR A 73 13.05 8.21 0.66
CA TYR A 73 12.89 9.36 -0.22
C TYR A 73 13.34 9.02 -1.63
N ILE A 74 12.40 9.06 -2.57
CA ILE A 74 12.60 8.69 -3.97
C ILE A 74 12.90 9.92 -4.80
N GLN A 75 13.99 9.87 -5.55
CA GLN A 75 14.28 10.87 -6.57
C GLN A 75 13.25 10.80 -7.71
N PRO A 76 12.80 11.94 -8.28
CA PRO A 76 11.78 11.94 -9.33
C PRO A 76 12.10 11.05 -10.53
N ALA A 77 13.39 10.90 -10.88
CA ALA A 77 13.84 10.03 -11.96
C ALA A 77 13.52 8.54 -11.72
N ASN A 78 13.46 8.10 -10.46
CA ASN A 78 13.23 6.70 -10.09
C ASN A 78 11.75 6.38 -9.86
N TYR A 79 10.86 7.38 -9.96
CA TYR A 79 9.44 7.23 -9.62
C TYR A 79 8.78 6.07 -10.38
N ASN A 80 8.90 6.06 -11.70
CA ASN A 80 8.27 5.04 -12.56
C ASN A 80 8.87 3.65 -12.34
N GLN A 81 10.17 3.58 -12.03
CA GLN A 81 10.83 2.32 -11.76
C GLN A 81 10.32 1.71 -10.45
N VAL A 82 10.11 2.52 -9.41
CA VAL A 82 9.56 2.06 -8.13
C VAL A 82 8.12 1.57 -8.30
N VAL A 83 7.28 2.34 -9.00
CA VAL A 83 5.90 1.91 -9.31
C VAL A 83 5.90 0.57 -10.03
N LYS A 84 6.76 0.41 -11.04
CA LYS A 84 6.89 -0.84 -11.80
C LYS A 84 7.25 -2.03 -10.89
N ILE A 85 8.33 -1.91 -10.11
CA ILE A 85 8.81 -2.97 -9.20
C ILE A 85 7.68 -3.39 -8.25
N ILE A 86 7.04 -2.43 -7.60
CA ILE A 86 5.97 -2.71 -6.63
C ILE A 86 4.77 -3.39 -7.31
N SER A 87 4.41 -2.97 -8.53
CA SER A 87 3.26 -3.52 -9.26
C SER A 87 3.49 -4.92 -9.83
N GLU A 88 4.74 -5.30 -10.07
CA GLU A 88 5.12 -6.61 -10.59
C GLU A 88 5.21 -7.67 -9.47
N GLU A 89 5.26 -7.26 -8.21
CA GLU A 89 5.26 -8.18 -7.08
C GLU A 89 3.90 -8.91 -6.98
N PRO A 90 3.87 -10.24 -7.06
CA PRO A 90 2.64 -10.99 -7.05
C PRO A 90 1.92 -10.81 -5.71
N ALA A 91 0.65 -10.39 -5.76
CA ALA A 91 -0.20 -10.41 -4.58
C ALA A 91 -0.26 -11.82 -3.97
N PRO A 92 -0.35 -11.96 -2.64
CA PRO A 92 -0.45 -13.27 -2.01
C PRO A 92 -1.63 -14.04 -2.58
N ARG A 93 -1.34 -15.19 -3.19
CA ARG A 93 -2.36 -16.11 -3.68
C ARG A 93 -2.27 -17.37 -2.81
N ASN A 94 -3.42 -17.85 -2.35
CA ASN A 94 -3.63 -19.21 -1.84
C ASN A 94 -3.50 -19.43 -0.32
N GLY A 95 -3.49 -18.39 0.52
CA GLY A 95 -3.54 -18.53 2.00
C GLY A 95 -2.35 -19.27 2.66
N LYS A 96 -1.40 -19.78 1.86
CA LYS A 96 -0.17 -20.46 2.31
C LYS A 96 0.93 -19.46 2.66
N VAL A 97 0.98 -18.34 1.95
CA VAL A 97 1.79 -17.20 2.32
C VAL A 97 0.95 -16.36 3.29
N ARG A 98 1.11 -16.62 4.59
CA ARG A 98 0.70 -15.64 5.60
C ARG A 98 1.65 -14.45 5.44
N ILE A 99 1.11 -13.27 5.18
CA ILE A 99 1.87 -12.04 5.45
C ILE A 99 2.17 -12.11 6.95
N PRO A 100 3.44 -12.19 7.39
CA PRO A 100 3.73 -12.14 8.81
C PRO A 100 3.20 -10.79 9.31
N LEU A 101 2.23 -10.87 10.21
CA LEU A 101 1.87 -9.75 11.06
C LEU A 101 3.11 -9.50 11.90
N LEU A 102 3.87 -8.45 11.56
CA LEU A 102 4.82 -7.85 12.50
C LEU A 102 4.05 -7.22 13.64
#